data_AF-A0A7S3BUA5-F1
#
_entry.id   AF-A0A7S3BUA5-F1
#
_cell.length_a   1.000
_cell.length_b   1.000
_cell.length_c   1.000
_cell.angle_alpha   90.00
_cell.angle_beta   90.00
_cell.angle_gamma   90.00
#
_symmetry.space_group_name_H-M   'P 1'
#
loop_
_entity.id
_entity.type
_entity.pdbx_description
1 polymer ?
#
loop_
_entity_poly.entity_id
_entity_poly.type
_entity_poly.pdbx_seq_one_letter_code
_entity_poly.pdbx_strand_id
1 'polypeptide(L)'
;PEEVSERIYWVQLDVDDEEEEVDERPAMRYARFKLPERPPFAQWQSELSYTSEEHYQVFNGLWKEVELGSLPGSTVWIKDVQAVLYKYFDPLLYIFAHKTNDTNPAAPYTATIDRCEFWAFVKRCKLTSPYLSVSDIDDFVSAIGTNAKKMKNKPRHQPTYQMSLGQFLEALVRISLLRQKNWQKPLDPLPNCLNELIEQKILRYEGVEVEHSYKGMDAQEEEDTVFLEPDAYLLPFHVRKMATIHMTNLRKIFKRWAVFDPLHDTMTIEEYLLLMEASGEMGSDLTRRDVLEAAGMTILGADPAPLNEWIDLISTDPKSQCIIFEEFVDVVARAAFAKFRDDLVSKPELKAHELWQLLISGRASRAPPPAPPPPEPAPPPEPPPEPEKKEKKKKKKDPPPEQKKK
;
A
#
# COMPACT_ATOMS: atom_id res chain seq x y z
N PRO A 1 -7.05 -1.31 -26.69
CA PRO A 1 -6.27 -0.12 -26.29
C PRO A 1 -5.17 -0.56 -25.31
N GLU A 2 -3.90 -0.51 -25.74
CA GLU A 2 -2.76 -0.82 -24.86
C GLU A 2 -2.77 0.10 -23.64
N GLU A 3 -2.96 -0.46 -22.45
CA GLU A 3 -2.84 0.27 -21.18
C GLU A 3 -1.36 0.54 -20.89
N VAL A 4 -0.89 1.73 -21.29
CA VAL A 4 0.42 2.23 -20.88
C VAL A 4 0.32 2.67 -19.42
N SER A 5 0.85 1.86 -18.50
CA SER A 5 0.99 2.25 -17.09
C SER A 5 2.18 3.22 -16.96
N GLU A 6 1.91 4.46 -16.55
CA GLU A 6 2.91 5.53 -16.40
C GLU A 6 3.48 5.57 -14.97
N ARG A 7 4.81 5.53 -14.81
CA ARG A 7 5.52 5.91 -13.57
C ARG A 7 6.50 7.06 -13.87
N ILE A 8 6.72 7.93 -12.87
CA ILE A 8 7.49 9.18 -13.00
C ILE A 8 8.69 9.11 -12.05
N TYR A 9 9.89 9.45 -12.54
CA TYR A 9 11.09 9.55 -11.72
C TYR A 9 11.93 10.77 -12.10
N TRP A 10 12.80 11.21 -11.18
CA TRP A 10 13.72 12.33 -11.35
C TRP A 10 15.05 11.85 -11.96
N VAL A 11 15.52 12.55 -13.00
CA VAL A 11 16.89 12.37 -13.51
C VAL A 11 17.59 13.71 -13.36
N GLN A 12 18.60 13.74 -12.50
CA GLN A 12 19.52 14.87 -12.39
C GLN A 12 20.58 14.67 -13.48
N LEU A 13 20.59 15.56 -14.48
CA LEU A 13 21.63 15.57 -15.50
C LEU A 13 22.75 16.47 -15.01
N ASP A 14 23.96 15.93 -14.96
CA ASP A 14 25.17 16.74 -14.85
C ASP A 14 25.28 17.53 -16.16
N VAL A 15 25.05 18.84 -16.08
CA VAL A 15 25.24 19.76 -17.20
C VAL A 15 26.67 20.27 -17.06
N ASP A 16 27.56 19.83 -17.94
CA ASP A 16 28.92 20.35 -18.00
C ASP A 16 28.88 21.83 -18.41
N ASP A 17 29.55 22.65 -17.59
CA ASP A 17 29.65 24.11 -17.63
C ASP A 17 30.12 24.65 -19.00
N GLU A 18 29.30 25.48 -19.66
CA GLU A 18 29.79 26.63 -20.45
C GLU A 18 28.79 27.80 -20.36
N GLU A 19 29.29 28.87 -19.75
CA GLU A 19 28.82 30.26 -19.61
C GLU A 19 27.61 30.73 -20.47
N GLU A 20 26.38 30.46 -20.03
CA GLU A 20 25.24 31.36 -20.23
C GLU A 20 24.41 31.41 -18.95
N GLU A 21 24.03 32.63 -18.54
CA GLU A 21 23.13 32.92 -17.42
C GLU A 21 21.70 32.45 -17.77
N VAL A 22 21.53 31.14 -17.87
CA VAL A 22 20.25 30.46 -18.12
C VAL A 22 19.61 30.20 -16.77
N ASP A 23 18.36 30.65 -16.60
CA ASP A 23 17.48 30.36 -15.44
C ASP A 23 17.65 28.88 -15.01
N GLU A 24 18.43 28.65 -13.92
CA GLU A 24 18.89 27.34 -13.41
C GLU A 24 17.75 26.47 -12.86
N ARG A 25 16.51 26.67 -13.32
CA ARG A 25 15.43 25.75 -13.01
C ARG A 25 15.66 24.47 -13.81
N PRO A 26 15.90 23.32 -13.17
CA PRO A 26 16.07 22.05 -13.87
C PRO A 26 14.87 21.84 -14.79
N ALA A 27 15.12 21.89 -16.10
CA ALA A 27 14.09 21.70 -17.09
C ALA A 27 13.61 20.24 -16.98
N MET A 28 12.45 20.03 -16.36
CA MET A 28 11.81 18.72 -16.28
C MET A 28 11.57 18.17 -17.68
N ARG A 29 12.39 17.20 -18.10
CA ARG A 29 12.10 16.41 -19.30
C ARG A 29 11.28 15.19 -18.89
N TYR A 30 10.05 15.15 -19.40
CA TYR A 30 9.16 13.99 -19.27
C TYR A 30 9.73 12.83 -20.07
N ALA A 31 10.46 11.93 -19.42
CA ALA A 31 10.79 10.65 -20.01
C ALA A 31 9.56 9.72 -19.85
N ARG A 32 8.80 9.53 -20.93
CA ARG A 32 7.80 8.46 -20.99
C ARG A 32 8.53 7.13 -21.12
N PHE A 33 8.77 6.46 -20.01
CA PHE A 33 9.13 5.05 -20.06
C PHE A 33 7.85 4.25 -20.26
N LYS A 34 7.75 3.56 -21.40
CA LYS A 34 6.85 2.42 -21.49
C LYS A 34 7.36 1.43 -20.44
N LEU A 35 6.53 1.10 -19.44
CA LEU A 35 6.79 -0.11 -18.67
C LEU A 35 6.95 -1.23 -19.70
N PRO A 36 7.99 -2.07 -19.59
CA PRO A 36 8.12 -3.21 -20.47
C PRO A 36 6.80 -3.98 -20.41
N GLU A 37 6.24 -4.23 -21.59
CA GLU A 37 5.01 -5.01 -21.69
C GLU A 37 5.21 -6.30 -20.92
N ARG A 38 4.31 -6.55 -19.96
CA ARG A 38 4.38 -7.77 -19.17
C ARG A 38 4.16 -8.94 -20.12
N PRO A 39 5.06 -9.93 -20.16
CA PRO A 39 4.78 -11.14 -20.91
C PRO A 39 3.47 -11.74 -20.36
N PRO A 40 2.56 -12.24 -21.21
CA PRO A 40 1.41 -13.00 -20.75
C PRO A 40 1.85 -14.11 -19.81
N PHE A 41 1.02 -14.44 -18.81
CA PHE A 41 1.35 -15.45 -17.79
C PHE A 41 1.85 -16.77 -18.41
N ALA A 42 1.20 -17.25 -19.47
CA ALA A 42 1.62 -18.46 -20.17
C ALA A 42 3.03 -18.38 -20.78
N GLN A 43 3.40 -17.21 -21.32
CA GLN A 43 4.75 -16.97 -21.84
C GLN A 43 5.75 -16.97 -20.69
N TRP A 44 5.49 -16.19 -19.63
CA TRP A 44 6.37 -16.13 -18.46
C TRP A 44 6.57 -17.51 -17.80
N GLN A 45 5.50 -18.29 -17.68
CA GLN A 45 5.56 -19.65 -17.13
C GLN A 45 6.42 -20.58 -18.01
N SER A 46 6.40 -20.41 -19.34
CA SER A 46 7.26 -21.19 -20.24
C SER A 46 8.74 -20.81 -20.17
N GLU A 47 9.05 -19.58 -19.74
CA GLU A 47 10.40 -19.08 -19.55
C GLU A 47 11.00 -19.54 -18.21
N LEU A 48 10.16 -19.88 -17.22
CA LEU A 48 10.60 -20.52 -15.99
C LEU A 48 11.09 -21.94 -16.27
N SER A 49 12.40 -22.15 -16.15
CA SER A 49 13.05 -23.44 -16.42
C SER A 49 12.97 -24.45 -15.26
N TYR A 50 12.02 -24.29 -14.33
CA TYR A 50 11.94 -25.16 -13.15
C TYR A 50 11.42 -26.54 -13.49
N THR A 51 12.07 -27.56 -12.94
CA THR A 51 11.45 -28.87 -12.81
C THR A 51 10.33 -28.83 -11.77
N SER A 52 9.33 -29.71 -11.89
CA SER A 52 8.25 -29.82 -10.90
C SER A 52 8.76 -30.05 -9.48
N GLU A 53 9.92 -30.70 -9.31
CA GLU A 53 10.54 -30.94 -8.01
C GLU A 53 11.18 -29.68 -7.44
N GLU A 54 11.99 -28.97 -8.23
CA GLU A 54 12.59 -27.69 -7.80
C GLU A 54 11.52 -26.68 -7.41
N HIS A 55 10.44 -26.61 -8.20
CA HIS A 55 9.30 -25.74 -7.92
C HIS A 55 8.67 -26.03 -6.54
N TYR A 56 8.44 -27.32 -6.25
CA TYR A 56 7.92 -27.75 -4.96
C TYR A 56 8.89 -27.48 -3.80
N GLN A 57 10.20 -27.63 -4.02
CA GLN A 57 11.22 -27.33 -3.01
C GLN A 57 11.29 -25.83 -2.69
N VAL A 58 11.20 -24.96 -3.72
CA VAL A 58 11.13 -23.50 -3.54
C VAL A 58 9.90 -23.13 -2.71
N PHE A 59 8.73 -23.65 -3.08
CA PHE A 59 7.49 -23.41 -2.33
C PHE A 59 7.62 -23.85 -0.86
N ASN A 60 8.14 -25.05 -0.60
CA ASN A 60 8.31 -25.55 0.77
C ASN A 60 9.36 -24.76 1.57
N GLY A 61 10.37 -24.20 0.91
CA GLY A 61 11.32 -23.28 1.51
C GLY A 61 10.59 -22.05 2.04
N LEU A 62 9.83 -21.38 1.17
CA LEU A 62 9.04 -20.20 1.51
C LEU A 62 7.98 -20.49 2.57
N TRP A 63 7.29 -21.63 2.48
CA TRP A 63 6.25 -22.01 3.43
C TRP A 63 6.74 -22.12 4.88
N LYS A 64 8.02 -22.49 5.07
CA LYS A 64 8.62 -22.54 6.43
C LYS A 64 8.78 -21.16 7.07
N GLU A 65 8.79 -20.10 6.26
CA GLU A 65 8.86 -18.71 6.73
C GLU A 65 7.48 -18.14 7.09
N VAL A 66 6.39 -18.81 6.66
CA VAL A 66 5.02 -18.35 6.88
C VAL A 66 4.56 -18.69 8.30
N GLU A 67 4.34 -17.67 9.13
CA GLU A 67 4.04 -17.82 10.55
C GLU A 67 2.53 -17.75 10.87
N LEU A 68 1.78 -18.81 10.52
CA LEU A 68 0.33 -18.88 10.73
C LEU A 68 -0.09 -19.49 12.07
N GLY A 69 0.86 -19.99 12.87
CA GLY A 69 0.56 -20.72 14.11
C GLY A 69 -0.23 -19.92 15.14
N SER A 70 -0.14 -18.58 15.08
CA SER A 70 -0.86 -17.66 15.97
C SER A 70 -2.33 -17.46 15.60
N LEU A 71 -2.77 -17.90 14.41
CA LEU A 71 -4.14 -17.66 13.94
C LEU A 71 -5.16 -18.65 14.53
N PRO A 72 -6.41 -18.21 14.77
CA PRO A 72 -7.48 -19.07 15.27
C PRO A 72 -7.69 -20.33 14.40
N GLY A 73 -7.63 -21.50 15.05
CA GLY A 73 -7.88 -22.78 14.40
C GLY A 73 -6.80 -23.23 13.41
N SER A 74 -5.62 -22.59 13.39
CA SER A 74 -4.53 -22.90 12.46
C SER A 74 -4.19 -24.38 12.36
N THR A 75 -4.19 -25.11 13.47
CA THR A 75 -3.92 -26.56 13.52
C THR A 75 -4.88 -27.40 12.67
N VAL A 76 -6.08 -26.91 12.38
CA VAL A 76 -7.11 -27.62 11.62
C VAL A 76 -6.91 -27.44 10.12
N TRP A 77 -6.64 -26.22 9.66
CA TRP A 77 -6.69 -25.87 8.24
C TRP A 77 -5.32 -25.59 7.60
N ILE A 78 -4.22 -25.57 8.36
CA ILE A 78 -2.90 -25.15 7.84
C ILE A 78 -2.40 -25.98 6.65
N LYS A 79 -2.66 -27.29 6.64
CA LYS A 79 -2.28 -28.18 5.53
C LYS A 79 -3.10 -27.89 4.28
N ASP A 80 -4.39 -27.61 4.45
CA ASP A 80 -5.29 -27.31 3.34
C ASP A 80 -4.97 -25.92 2.76
N VAL A 81 -4.66 -24.93 3.60
CA VAL A 81 -4.16 -23.62 3.17
C VAL A 81 -2.84 -23.76 2.40
N GLN A 82 -1.91 -24.59 2.87
CA GLN A 82 -0.67 -24.89 2.14
C GLN A 82 -0.97 -25.46 0.74
N ALA A 83 -1.91 -26.40 0.64
CA ALA A 83 -2.32 -26.99 -0.63
C ALA A 83 -2.97 -25.96 -1.58
N VAL A 84 -3.82 -25.07 -1.05
CA VAL A 84 -4.41 -23.96 -1.83
C VAL A 84 -3.33 -23.01 -2.34
N LEU A 85 -2.39 -22.60 -1.50
CA LEU A 85 -1.31 -21.70 -1.94
C LEU A 85 -0.40 -22.38 -2.96
N TYR A 86 -0.09 -23.67 -2.80
CA TYR A 86 0.69 -24.41 -3.80
C TYR A 86 -0.03 -24.49 -5.15
N LYS A 87 -1.35 -24.73 -5.14
CA LYS A 87 -2.19 -24.74 -6.35
C LYS A 87 -2.07 -23.43 -7.14
N TYR A 88 -1.98 -22.29 -6.47
CA TYR A 88 -1.86 -20.97 -7.11
C TYR A 88 -0.45 -20.39 -7.06
N PHE A 89 0.57 -21.20 -6.77
CA PHE A 89 1.90 -20.66 -6.50
C PHE A 89 2.49 -19.95 -7.71
N ASP A 90 2.38 -20.54 -8.91
CA ASP A 90 2.86 -19.91 -10.16
C ASP A 90 2.17 -18.56 -10.46
N PRO A 91 0.82 -18.47 -10.50
CA PRO A 91 0.15 -17.18 -10.68
C PRO A 91 0.51 -16.13 -9.62
N LEU A 92 0.62 -16.53 -8.35
CA LEU A 92 0.96 -15.60 -7.27
C LEU A 92 2.41 -15.14 -7.37
N LEU A 93 3.34 -16.02 -7.75
CA LEU A 93 4.74 -15.69 -8.00
C LEU A 93 4.88 -14.72 -9.18
N TYR A 94 4.13 -14.95 -10.27
CA TYR A 94 4.05 -14.04 -11.42
C TYR A 94 3.60 -12.65 -10.99
N ILE A 95 2.47 -12.56 -10.27
CA ILE A 95 1.93 -11.29 -9.80
C ILE A 95 2.95 -10.58 -8.91
N PHE A 96 3.54 -11.29 -7.96
CA PHE A 96 4.54 -10.75 -7.05
C PHE A 96 5.75 -10.19 -7.81
N ALA A 97 6.40 -11.00 -8.65
CA ALA A 97 7.58 -10.61 -9.42
C ALA A 97 7.34 -9.41 -10.35
N HIS A 98 6.11 -9.23 -10.84
CA HIS A 98 5.75 -8.09 -11.68
C HIS A 98 5.31 -6.84 -10.91
N LYS A 99 5.11 -6.93 -9.59
CA LYS A 99 4.91 -5.76 -8.72
C LYS A 99 6.22 -5.26 -8.12
N THR A 100 7.24 -6.11 -8.01
CA THR A 100 8.55 -5.72 -7.48
C THR A 100 9.38 -4.96 -8.50
N ASN A 101 10.10 -3.92 -8.06
CA ASN A 101 11.07 -3.20 -8.90
C ASN A 101 12.37 -4.00 -9.12
N ASP A 102 12.63 -5.02 -8.31
CA ASP A 102 13.83 -5.88 -8.40
C ASP A 102 13.55 -7.10 -9.28
N THR A 103 13.66 -6.91 -10.59
CA THR A 103 13.48 -7.99 -11.57
C THR A 103 14.79 -8.73 -11.79
N ASN A 104 15.16 -9.63 -10.88
CA ASN A 104 16.02 -10.76 -11.25
C ASN A 104 15.13 -11.88 -11.82
N PRO A 105 14.97 -12.00 -13.15
CA PRO A 105 14.10 -13.00 -13.75
C PRO A 105 14.56 -14.44 -13.46
N ALA A 106 15.82 -14.65 -13.08
CA ALA A 106 16.34 -15.98 -12.72
C ALA A 106 15.94 -16.43 -11.31
N ALA A 107 15.53 -15.50 -10.44
CA ALA A 107 15.16 -15.79 -9.06
C ALA A 107 13.98 -14.89 -8.61
N PRO A 108 12.80 -15.01 -9.23
CA PRO A 108 11.65 -14.16 -8.92
C PRO A 108 11.19 -14.27 -7.45
N TYR A 109 11.49 -15.37 -6.79
CA TYR A 109 11.16 -15.61 -5.37
C TYR A 109 12.05 -14.83 -4.39
N THR A 110 13.19 -14.28 -4.81
CA THR A 110 14.03 -13.43 -3.97
C THR A 110 13.66 -11.96 -4.03
N ALA A 111 12.75 -11.59 -4.93
CA ALA A 111 12.29 -10.22 -5.06
C ALA A 111 11.57 -9.77 -3.77
N THR A 112 11.56 -8.47 -3.54
CA THR A 112 10.80 -7.87 -2.44
C THR A 112 9.85 -6.82 -2.99
N ILE A 113 8.65 -6.77 -2.41
CA ILE A 113 7.66 -5.74 -2.72
C ILE A 113 7.70 -4.70 -1.61
N ASP A 114 7.72 -3.42 -1.98
CA ASP A 114 7.59 -2.38 -0.96
C ASP A 114 6.14 -2.33 -0.43
N ARG A 115 5.97 -1.74 0.75
CA ARG A 115 4.68 -1.72 1.43
C ARG A 115 3.64 -0.90 0.68
N CYS A 116 4.05 0.16 -0.01
CA CYS A 116 3.17 0.98 -0.84
C CYS A 116 2.63 0.19 -2.04
N GLU A 117 3.50 -0.58 -2.71
CA GLU A 117 3.16 -1.49 -3.80
C GLU A 117 2.22 -2.59 -3.34
N PHE A 118 2.43 -3.13 -2.13
CA PHE A 118 1.50 -4.07 -1.51
C PHE A 118 0.13 -3.45 -1.22
N TRP A 119 0.06 -2.24 -0.66
CA TRP A 119 -1.23 -1.56 -0.43
C TRP A 119 -1.94 -1.23 -1.75
N ALA A 120 -1.21 -0.79 -2.77
CA ALA A 120 -1.76 -0.56 -4.09
C ALA A 120 -2.31 -1.87 -4.70
N PHE A 121 -1.64 -3.00 -4.47
CA PHE A 121 -2.12 -4.33 -4.83
C PHE A 121 -3.41 -4.70 -4.08
N VAL A 122 -3.45 -4.52 -2.76
CA VAL A 122 -4.63 -4.77 -1.90
C VAL A 122 -5.84 -3.99 -2.39
N LYS A 123 -5.66 -2.70 -2.70
CA LYS A 123 -6.74 -1.82 -3.19
C LYS A 123 -7.20 -2.22 -4.59
N ARG A 124 -6.25 -2.46 -5.51
CA ARG A 124 -6.55 -2.85 -6.91
C ARG A 124 -7.37 -4.14 -6.95
N CYS A 125 -6.97 -5.14 -6.17
CA CYS A 125 -7.68 -6.41 -6.09
C CYS A 125 -8.92 -6.35 -5.18
N LYS A 126 -9.24 -5.20 -4.58
CA LYS A 126 -10.37 -5.01 -3.65
C LYS A 126 -10.36 -6.03 -2.51
N LEU A 127 -9.19 -6.23 -1.90
CA LEU A 127 -9.01 -7.16 -0.79
C LEU A 127 -9.51 -6.58 0.55
N THR A 128 -9.79 -5.28 0.60
CA THR A 128 -10.47 -4.66 1.74
C THR A 128 -11.91 -5.15 1.87
N SER A 129 -12.49 -4.97 3.05
CA SER A 129 -13.89 -5.30 3.33
C SER A 129 -14.46 -4.35 4.38
N PRO A 130 -15.79 -4.37 4.63
CA PRO A 130 -16.39 -3.66 5.77
C PRO A 130 -15.71 -3.91 7.11
N TYR A 131 -15.06 -5.07 7.26
CA TYR A 131 -14.41 -5.53 8.49
C TYR A 131 -12.88 -5.52 8.39
N LEU A 132 -12.32 -5.04 7.28
CA LEU A 132 -10.89 -5.06 7.00
C LEU A 132 -10.47 -3.82 6.21
N SER A 133 -9.97 -2.81 6.92
CA SER A 133 -9.40 -1.60 6.34
C SER A 133 -7.95 -1.79 5.90
N VAL A 134 -7.40 -0.81 5.18
CA VAL A 134 -5.97 -0.80 4.82
C VAL A 134 -5.13 -0.64 6.09
N SER A 135 -5.59 0.11 7.08
CA SER A 135 -4.93 0.24 8.39
C SER A 135 -4.87 -1.09 9.14
N ASP A 136 -5.96 -1.86 9.16
CA ASP A 136 -5.97 -3.19 9.78
C ASP A 136 -5.00 -4.14 9.06
N ILE A 137 -4.96 -4.03 7.73
CA ILE A 137 -4.01 -4.74 6.90
C ILE A 137 -2.58 -4.34 7.28
N ASP A 138 -2.38 -3.05 7.52
CA ASP A 138 -1.10 -2.48 7.87
C ASP A 138 -0.57 -3.00 9.20
N ASP A 139 -1.42 -2.99 10.22
CA ASP A 139 -1.08 -3.45 11.56
C ASP A 139 -0.65 -4.92 11.55
N PHE A 140 -1.32 -5.78 10.77
CA PHE A 140 -0.88 -7.17 10.66
C PHE A 140 0.38 -7.32 9.82
N VAL A 141 0.53 -6.58 8.71
CA VAL A 141 1.74 -6.68 7.86
C VAL A 141 2.98 -6.30 8.66
N SER A 142 2.87 -5.28 9.52
CA SER A 142 3.92 -4.95 10.48
C SER A 142 4.24 -6.14 11.40
N ALA A 143 3.22 -6.89 11.81
CA ALA A 143 3.36 -8.07 12.68
C ALA A 143 4.03 -9.26 12.00
N ILE A 144 4.04 -9.31 10.66
CA ILE A 144 4.73 -10.34 9.89
C ILE A 144 6.25 -10.08 9.95
N GLY A 145 7.03 -11.09 10.34
CA GLY A 145 8.50 -11.05 10.30
C GLY A 145 9.19 -10.23 11.41
N THR A 146 8.44 -9.53 12.26
CA THR A 146 9.01 -8.90 13.46
C THR A 146 8.67 -9.70 14.70
N ASN A 147 9.66 -9.88 15.59
CA ASN A 147 9.36 -10.26 16.97
C ASN A 147 8.39 -9.22 17.52
N ALA A 148 7.09 -9.53 17.62
CA ALA A 148 6.00 -8.60 17.96
C ALA A 148 6.29 -7.69 19.18
N LYS A 149 7.18 -8.14 20.06
CA LYS A 149 7.70 -7.38 21.21
C LYS A 149 8.46 -6.09 20.87
N LYS A 150 9.03 -5.95 19.66
CA LYS A 150 9.83 -4.77 19.26
C LYS A 150 9.02 -3.66 18.57
N MET A 151 7.71 -3.83 18.41
CA MET A 151 6.91 -2.96 17.54
C MET A 151 6.14 -1.83 18.22
N LYS A 152 6.10 -1.78 19.56
CA LYS A 152 5.32 -0.74 20.27
C LYS A 152 5.74 0.70 19.97
N ASN A 153 6.92 0.93 19.39
CA ASN A 153 7.47 2.27 19.14
C ASN A 153 7.79 2.55 17.67
N LYS A 154 7.39 1.68 16.72
CA LYS A 154 7.64 1.96 15.29
C LYS A 154 6.50 2.80 14.71
N PRO A 155 6.79 3.77 13.83
CA PRO A 155 5.76 4.52 13.13
C PRO A 155 4.83 3.56 12.38
N ARG A 156 3.52 3.75 12.57
CA ARG A 156 2.49 3.18 11.70
C ARG A 156 2.76 3.74 10.30
N HIS A 157 2.79 2.90 9.26
CA HIS A 157 3.23 3.26 7.91
C HIS A 157 4.75 3.43 7.74
N GLN A 158 5.43 2.30 7.51
CA GLN A 158 6.80 2.29 6.97
C GLN A 158 6.72 1.98 5.47
N PRO A 159 6.60 2.99 4.58
CA PRO A 159 6.43 2.77 3.14
C PRO A 159 7.61 2.00 2.53
N THR A 160 8.81 2.22 3.06
CA THR A 160 10.06 1.58 2.63
C THR A 160 10.23 0.15 3.15
N TYR A 161 9.29 -0.36 3.97
CA TYR A 161 9.35 -1.74 4.44
C TYR A 161 9.22 -2.69 3.25
N GLN A 162 10.25 -3.52 3.07
CA GLN A 162 10.32 -4.53 2.02
C GLN A 162 9.72 -5.82 2.55
N MET A 163 8.78 -6.39 1.78
CA MET A 163 8.10 -7.63 2.07
C MET A 163 8.61 -8.74 1.14
N SER A 164 8.99 -9.89 1.70
CA SER A 164 9.36 -11.08 0.91
C SER A 164 8.13 -11.81 0.36
N LEU A 165 8.32 -12.71 -0.62
CA LEU A 165 7.22 -13.52 -1.15
C LEU A 165 6.52 -14.36 -0.06
N GLY A 166 7.27 -14.94 0.88
CA GLY A 166 6.70 -15.68 2.01
C GLY A 166 5.77 -14.80 2.86
N GLN A 167 6.20 -13.58 3.15
CA GLN A 167 5.40 -12.60 3.90
C GLN A 167 4.17 -12.13 3.11
N PHE A 168 4.28 -12.00 1.78
CA PHE A 168 3.16 -11.72 0.89
C PHE A 168 2.11 -12.85 0.93
N LEU A 169 2.53 -14.11 0.83
CA LEU A 169 1.62 -15.26 0.95
C LEU A 169 0.96 -15.30 2.34
N GLU A 170 1.72 -15.06 3.41
CA GLU A 170 1.19 -14.95 4.76
C GLU A 170 0.12 -13.85 4.87
N ALA A 171 0.38 -12.69 4.27
CA ALA A 171 -0.55 -11.58 4.24
C ALA A 171 -1.88 -11.94 3.55
N LEU A 172 -1.83 -12.68 2.44
CA LEU A 172 -3.05 -13.14 1.75
C LEU A 172 -3.90 -14.08 2.62
N VAL A 173 -3.26 -14.97 3.38
CA VAL A 173 -3.97 -15.87 4.31
C VAL A 173 -4.63 -15.06 5.43
N ARG A 174 -3.90 -14.11 6.02
CA ARG A 174 -4.42 -13.23 7.08
C ARG A 174 -5.59 -12.38 6.58
N ILE A 175 -5.47 -11.78 5.39
CA ILE A 175 -6.55 -11.04 4.74
C ILE A 175 -7.76 -11.94 4.55
N SER A 176 -7.59 -13.16 4.04
CA SER A 176 -8.69 -14.11 3.81
C SER A 176 -9.46 -14.43 5.10
N LEU A 177 -8.75 -14.54 6.23
CA LEU A 177 -9.36 -14.76 7.53
C LEU A 177 -10.07 -13.51 8.07
N LEU A 178 -9.42 -12.35 8.01
CA LEU A 178 -9.93 -11.09 8.57
C LEU A 178 -11.11 -10.51 7.80
N ARG A 179 -11.26 -10.84 6.51
CA ARG A 179 -12.46 -10.49 5.73
C ARG A 179 -13.73 -11.16 6.25
N GLN A 180 -13.62 -12.19 7.09
CA GLN A 180 -14.77 -12.83 7.68
C GLN A 180 -15.32 -12.00 8.86
N LYS A 181 -16.64 -11.78 8.88
CA LYS A 181 -17.35 -11.03 9.93
C LYS A 181 -16.99 -11.47 11.36
N ASN A 182 -16.76 -12.76 11.56
CA ASN A 182 -16.39 -13.36 12.84
C ASN A 182 -15.05 -14.10 12.72
N TRP A 183 -13.96 -13.44 12.34
CA TRP A 183 -12.66 -14.10 12.10
C TRP A 183 -12.11 -14.93 13.28
N GLN A 184 -12.54 -14.66 14.52
CA GLN A 184 -12.20 -15.48 15.70
C GLN A 184 -12.92 -16.83 15.74
N LYS A 185 -14.08 -16.92 15.08
CA LYS A 185 -14.92 -18.10 14.92
C LYS A 185 -15.42 -18.13 13.46
N PRO A 186 -14.50 -18.35 12.51
CA PRO A 186 -14.80 -18.25 11.09
C PRO A 186 -15.96 -19.19 10.75
N LEU A 187 -16.96 -18.66 10.04
CA LEU A 187 -18.12 -19.45 9.62
C LEU A 187 -17.74 -20.38 8.48
N ASP A 188 -16.92 -19.86 7.56
CA ASP A 188 -16.45 -20.58 6.39
C ASP A 188 -15.03 -21.11 6.61
N PRO A 189 -14.72 -22.34 6.15
CA PRO A 189 -13.37 -22.87 6.19
C PRO A 189 -12.40 -21.93 5.48
N LEU A 190 -11.32 -21.53 6.16
CA LEU A 190 -10.33 -20.61 5.61
C LEU A 190 -9.77 -21.02 4.23
N PRO A 191 -9.52 -22.31 3.91
CA PRO A 191 -9.09 -22.71 2.57
C PRO A 191 -10.06 -22.28 1.47
N ASN A 192 -11.37 -22.31 1.73
CA ASN A 192 -12.38 -21.89 0.78
C ASN A 192 -12.35 -20.38 0.57
N CYS A 193 -12.28 -19.61 1.67
CA CYS A 193 -12.18 -18.15 1.60
C CYS A 193 -10.91 -17.68 0.88
N LEU A 194 -9.79 -18.36 1.11
CA LEU A 194 -8.53 -18.07 0.43
C LEU A 194 -8.60 -18.40 -1.06
N ASN A 195 -9.19 -19.54 -1.39
CA ASN A 195 -9.41 -19.94 -2.78
C ASN A 195 -10.27 -18.90 -3.52
N GLU A 196 -11.39 -18.50 -2.93
CA GLU A 196 -12.28 -17.47 -3.47
C GLU A 196 -11.57 -16.10 -3.60
N LEU A 197 -10.78 -15.71 -2.59
CA LEU A 197 -9.98 -14.49 -2.65
C LEU A 197 -9.02 -14.52 -3.84
N ILE A 198 -8.30 -15.62 -4.04
CA ILE A 198 -7.33 -15.74 -5.12
C ILE A 198 -8.05 -15.71 -6.47
N GLU A 199 -9.02 -16.61 -6.70
CA GLU A 199 -9.69 -16.74 -8.00
C GLU A 199 -10.51 -15.49 -8.37
N GLN A 200 -11.38 -15.04 -7.47
CA GLN A 200 -12.36 -14.00 -7.80
C GLN A 200 -11.81 -12.58 -7.67
N LYS A 201 -10.79 -12.37 -6.83
CA LYS A 201 -10.26 -11.04 -6.53
C LYS A 201 -8.85 -10.83 -7.07
N ILE A 202 -7.93 -11.77 -6.88
CA ILE A 202 -6.53 -11.53 -7.27
C ILE A 202 -6.34 -11.82 -8.76
N LEU A 203 -6.62 -13.05 -9.21
CA LEU A 203 -6.35 -13.48 -10.58
C LEU A 203 -7.22 -12.74 -11.60
N ARG A 204 -8.51 -12.54 -11.28
CA ARG A 204 -9.45 -11.77 -12.13
C ARG A 204 -8.99 -10.32 -12.35
N TYR A 205 -8.46 -9.65 -11.32
CA TYR A 205 -8.05 -8.24 -11.44
C TYR A 205 -6.65 -8.04 -12.02
N GLU A 206 -5.77 -9.04 -11.88
CA GLU A 206 -4.44 -9.00 -12.49
C GLU A 206 -4.43 -9.58 -13.93
N GLY A 207 -5.60 -9.97 -14.45
CA GLY A 207 -5.74 -10.47 -15.82
C GLY A 207 -5.03 -11.81 -16.05
N VAL A 208 -4.84 -12.59 -14.99
CA VAL A 208 -4.21 -13.91 -15.09
C VAL A 208 -5.29 -14.93 -15.41
N GLU A 209 -5.40 -15.28 -16.69
CA GLU A 209 -6.26 -16.36 -17.14
C GLU A 209 -5.71 -17.70 -16.66
N VAL A 210 -6.40 -18.31 -15.69
CA VAL A 210 -6.16 -19.70 -15.31
C VAL A 210 -7.25 -20.53 -15.98
N GLU A 211 -6.89 -21.60 -16.71
CA GLU A 211 -7.81 -22.45 -17.51
C GLU A 211 -8.92 -23.18 -16.70
N HIS A 212 -9.23 -22.74 -15.49
CA HIS A 212 -10.15 -23.42 -14.59
C HIS A 212 -11.61 -22.99 -14.81
N SER A 213 -12.36 -23.88 -15.48
CA SER A 213 -13.65 -24.49 -15.10
C SER A 213 -14.83 -23.65 -14.56
N TYR A 214 -14.83 -22.32 -14.50
CA TYR A 214 -16.07 -21.57 -14.23
C TYR A 214 -16.88 -21.35 -15.52
N LYS A 215 -17.32 -22.46 -16.13
CA LYS A 215 -18.43 -22.46 -17.09
C LYS A 215 -19.74 -22.42 -16.29
N GLY A 216 -20.28 -21.24 -16.00
CA GLY A 216 -21.65 -21.21 -15.45
C GLY A 216 -22.18 -19.93 -14.83
N MET A 217 -21.42 -18.84 -14.74
CA MET A 217 -21.99 -17.56 -14.35
C MET A 217 -22.07 -16.65 -15.58
N ASP A 218 -23.27 -16.52 -16.12
CA ASP A 218 -23.59 -15.57 -17.17
C ASP A 218 -23.23 -14.16 -16.69
N ALA A 219 -22.37 -13.47 -17.43
CA ALA A 219 -21.83 -12.15 -17.12
C ALA A 219 -22.88 -11.02 -17.05
N GLN A 220 -24.17 -11.35 -17.12
CA GLN A 220 -25.27 -10.41 -17.33
C GLN A 220 -26.08 -10.12 -16.04
N GLU A 221 -25.93 -10.92 -14.97
CA GLU A 221 -26.63 -10.67 -13.69
C GLU A 221 -25.81 -9.87 -12.65
N GLU A 222 -24.53 -9.56 -12.93
CA GLU A 222 -23.67 -8.78 -12.02
C GLU A 222 -23.88 -7.25 -12.10
N GLU A 223 -24.58 -6.72 -13.12
CA GLU A 223 -24.83 -5.27 -13.23
C GLU A 223 -25.99 -4.77 -12.34
N ASP A 224 -26.95 -5.63 -11.97
CA ASP A 224 -28.19 -5.19 -11.31
C ASP A 224 -28.27 -5.50 -9.80
N THR A 225 -27.32 -6.25 -9.23
CA THR A 225 -27.24 -6.47 -7.77
C THR A 225 -26.27 -5.52 -7.09
N VAL A 226 -26.38 -4.23 -7.41
CA VAL A 226 -25.75 -3.16 -6.63
C VAL A 226 -26.57 -2.96 -5.36
N PHE A 227 -26.27 -3.75 -4.32
CA PHE A 227 -26.63 -3.41 -2.95
C PHE A 227 -25.94 -2.08 -2.62
N LEU A 228 -26.67 -0.98 -2.81
CA LEU A 228 -26.35 0.34 -2.29
C LEU A 228 -26.54 0.28 -0.78
N GLU A 229 -25.56 -0.26 -0.05
CA GLU A 229 -25.42 0.11 1.35
C GLU A 229 -24.88 1.55 1.39
N PRO A 230 -25.60 2.50 2.03
CA PRO A 230 -25.11 3.86 2.26
C PRO A 230 -23.78 3.92 3.02
N ASP A 231 -23.36 2.79 3.61
CA ASP A 231 -22.14 2.61 4.38
C ASP A 231 -20.99 1.97 3.55
N ALA A 232 -21.13 1.87 2.22
CA ALA A 232 -20.13 1.25 1.36
C ALA A 232 -18.76 1.97 1.47
N TYR A 233 -17.84 1.29 2.14
CA TYR A 233 -16.44 1.62 2.48
C TYR A 233 -15.55 2.01 1.30
N LEU A 234 -16.02 1.78 0.09
CA LEU A 234 -15.37 2.16 -1.16
C LEU A 234 -16.33 3.08 -1.90
N LEU A 235 -15.79 4.08 -2.61
CA LEU A 235 -16.61 4.97 -3.45
C LEU A 235 -17.60 4.14 -4.30
N PRO A 236 -18.88 4.56 -4.40
CA PRO A 236 -19.86 3.87 -5.23
C PRO A 236 -19.32 3.64 -6.65
N PHE A 237 -19.72 2.54 -7.29
CA PHE A 237 -19.19 2.15 -8.60
C PHE A 237 -19.23 3.28 -9.64
N HIS A 238 -20.35 4.01 -9.70
CA HIS A 238 -20.51 5.15 -10.61
C HIS A 238 -19.55 6.30 -10.29
N VAL A 239 -19.24 6.55 -9.02
CA VAL A 239 -18.25 7.56 -8.60
C VAL A 239 -16.86 7.13 -9.06
N ARG A 240 -16.47 5.86 -8.89
CA ARG A 240 -15.19 5.34 -9.40
C ARG A 240 -15.08 5.42 -10.92
N LYS A 241 -16.16 5.07 -11.63
CA LYS A 241 -16.23 5.21 -13.10
C LYS A 241 -16.09 6.67 -13.52
N MET A 242 -16.64 7.61 -12.77
CA MET A 242 -16.47 9.04 -13.00
C MET A 242 -15.03 9.51 -12.71
N ALA A 243 -14.39 8.94 -11.68
CA ALA A 243 -13.01 9.25 -11.31
C ALA A 243 -12.03 8.96 -12.45
N THR A 244 -12.27 7.93 -13.27
CA THR A 244 -11.36 7.56 -14.38
C THR A 244 -11.21 8.67 -15.41
N ILE A 245 -12.24 9.49 -15.61
CA ILE A 245 -12.20 10.66 -16.52
C ILE A 245 -11.25 11.74 -15.98
N HIS A 246 -11.08 11.81 -14.66
CA HIS A 246 -10.30 12.82 -13.97
C HIS A 246 -8.91 12.34 -13.53
N MET A 247 -8.65 11.04 -13.54
CA MET A 247 -7.44 10.40 -12.99
C MET A 247 -6.14 11.07 -13.44
N THR A 248 -5.98 11.36 -14.74
CA THR A 248 -4.75 11.98 -15.26
C THR A 248 -4.51 13.38 -14.68
N ASN A 249 -5.56 14.18 -14.52
CA ASN A 249 -5.43 15.54 -13.98
C ASN A 249 -5.30 15.52 -12.45
N LEU A 250 -6.05 14.66 -11.77
CA LEU A 250 -5.90 14.45 -10.32
C LEU A 250 -4.49 13.97 -9.99
N ARG A 251 -3.90 13.08 -10.80
CA ARG A 251 -2.51 12.61 -10.60
C ARG A 251 -1.50 13.73 -10.73
N LYS A 252 -1.68 14.66 -11.67
CA LYS A 252 -0.83 15.86 -11.80
C LYS A 252 -0.92 16.77 -10.58
N ILE A 253 -2.13 16.99 -10.06
CA ILE A 253 -2.32 17.78 -8.83
C ILE A 253 -1.65 17.07 -7.65
N PHE A 254 -1.93 15.77 -7.48
CA PHE A 254 -1.36 14.97 -6.41
C PHE A 254 0.16 15.07 -6.39
N LYS A 255 0.83 14.80 -7.53
CA LYS A 255 2.30 14.84 -7.63
C LYS A 255 2.89 16.23 -7.43
N ARG A 256 2.14 17.28 -7.78
CA ARG A 256 2.59 18.66 -7.52
C ARG A 256 2.59 18.98 -6.03
N TRP A 257 1.62 18.45 -5.28
CA TRP A 257 1.41 18.78 -3.88
C TRP A 257 2.05 17.78 -2.90
N ALA A 258 2.35 16.57 -3.36
CA ALA A 258 3.12 15.55 -2.66
C ALA A 258 4.63 15.88 -2.70
N VAL A 259 5.07 16.84 -1.89
CA VAL A 259 6.44 17.36 -1.87
C VAL A 259 7.33 16.57 -0.91
N PHE A 260 6.75 15.97 0.14
CA PHE A 260 7.47 15.25 1.19
C PHE A 260 8.26 14.05 0.66
N ASP A 261 7.65 13.29 -0.26
CA ASP A 261 8.29 12.13 -0.86
C ASP A 261 8.12 12.14 -2.38
N PRO A 262 9.05 12.77 -3.12
CA PRO A 262 8.98 12.86 -4.57
C PRO A 262 9.27 11.51 -5.26
N LEU A 263 9.73 10.50 -4.51
CA LEU A 263 10.03 9.15 -5.02
C LEU A 263 8.91 8.15 -4.70
N HIS A 264 8.12 8.39 -3.66
CA HIS A 264 7.03 7.50 -3.25
C HIS A 264 5.73 8.28 -3.42
N ASP A 265 4.90 7.89 -4.39
CA ASP A 265 3.58 8.49 -4.77
C ASP A 265 2.61 8.61 -3.55
N THR A 266 2.97 9.43 -2.57
CA THR A 266 2.39 9.57 -1.24
C THR A 266 2.36 11.05 -0.87
N MET A 267 1.27 11.48 -0.24
CA MET A 267 1.04 12.86 0.18
C MET A 267 0.74 12.85 1.66
N THR A 268 1.43 13.65 2.46
CA THR A 268 1.11 13.79 3.89
C THR A 268 -0.28 14.39 4.07
N ILE A 269 -0.93 14.13 5.20
CA ILE A 269 -2.21 14.77 5.51
C ILE A 269 -2.06 16.29 5.59
N GLU A 270 -0.93 16.80 6.06
CA GLU A 270 -0.62 18.23 6.05
C GLU A 270 -0.67 18.82 4.63
N GLU A 271 0.00 18.19 3.66
CA GLU A 271 -0.01 18.61 2.26
C GLU A 271 -1.41 18.55 1.64
N TYR A 272 -2.17 17.50 1.96
CA TYR A 272 -3.55 17.38 1.51
C TYR A 272 -4.43 18.53 2.04
N LEU A 273 -4.29 18.89 3.31
CA LEU A 273 -5.01 20.02 3.91
C LEU A 273 -4.61 21.34 3.25
N LEU A 274 -3.31 21.57 3.02
CA LEU A 274 -2.82 22.77 2.32
C LEU A 274 -3.36 22.85 0.89
N LEU A 275 -3.45 21.72 0.18
CA LEU A 275 -4.08 21.63 -1.15
C LEU A 275 -5.55 22.05 -1.09
N MET A 276 -6.30 21.54 -0.11
CA MET A 276 -7.73 21.85 0.04
C MET A 276 -7.94 23.31 0.44
N GLU A 277 -7.10 23.89 1.28
CA GLU A 277 -7.13 25.32 1.62
C GLU A 277 -6.79 26.19 0.40
N ALA A 278 -5.73 25.85 -0.32
CA ALA A 278 -5.30 26.59 -1.51
C ALA A 278 -6.29 26.49 -2.68
N SER A 279 -7.11 25.43 -2.72
CA SER A 279 -8.20 25.31 -3.68
C SER A 279 -9.27 26.39 -3.50
N GLY A 280 -9.45 26.89 -2.26
CA GLY A 280 -10.54 27.78 -1.87
C GLY A 280 -11.86 27.06 -1.61
N GLU A 281 -11.88 25.72 -1.66
CA GLU A 281 -13.10 24.92 -1.47
C GLU A 281 -13.43 24.67 0.00
N MET A 282 -12.48 24.87 0.91
CA MET A 282 -12.70 24.83 2.35
C MET A 282 -13.38 26.13 2.81
N GLY A 283 -14.50 25.98 3.51
CA GLY A 283 -15.41 27.07 3.88
C GLY A 283 -16.38 26.65 4.99
N SER A 284 -17.53 27.32 5.06
CA SER A 284 -18.60 26.97 6.00
C SER A 284 -19.33 25.67 5.63
N ASP A 285 -19.32 25.33 4.34
CA ASP A 285 -19.90 24.14 3.74
C ASP A 285 -18.94 22.94 3.78
N LEU A 286 -17.62 23.18 3.82
CA LEU A 286 -16.59 22.15 3.96
C LEU A 286 -15.51 22.60 4.95
N THR A 287 -15.63 22.18 6.21
CA THR A 287 -14.70 22.57 7.26
C THR A 287 -13.42 21.74 7.21
N ARG A 288 -12.35 22.21 7.87
CA ARG A 288 -11.11 21.43 8.06
C ARG A 288 -11.37 20.08 8.71
N ARG A 289 -12.32 20.04 9.65
CA ARG A 289 -12.73 18.81 10.32
C ARG A 289 -13.39 17.83 9.34
N ASP A 290 -14.28 18.32 8.48
CA ASP A 290 -14.93 17.49 7.44
C ASP A 290 -13.89 16.85 6.49
N VAL A 291 -12.87 17.61 6.10
CA VAL A 291 -11.76 17.13 5.25
C VAL A 291 -10.92 16.07 5.96
N LEU A 292 -10.64 16.25 7.26
CA LEU A 292 -9.95 15.25 8.07
C LEU A 292 -10.79 13.98 8.28
N GLU A 293 -12.10 14.13 8.52
CA GLU A 293 -13.03 13.00 8.63
C GLU A 293 -13.07 12.21 7.31
N ALA A 294 -13.11 12.90 6.16
CA ALA A 294 -13.02 12.26 4.85
C ALA A 294 -11.70 11.49 4.66
N ALA A 295 -10.58 12.04 5.12
CA ALA A 295 -9.28 11.37 5.07
C ALA A 295 -9.21 10.13 5.97
N GLY A 296 -9.61 10.29 7.24
CA GLY A 296 -9.62 9.22 8.22
C GLY A 296 -10.54 8.07 7.81
N MET A 297 -11.74 8.35 7.29
CA MET A 297 -12.64 7.30 6.79
C MET A 297 -12.07 6.52 5.60
N THR A 298 -11.24 7.15 4.76
CA THR A 298 -10.57 6.44 3.65
C THR A 298 -9.44 5.55 4.16
N ILE A 299 -8.64 6.03 5.12
CA ILE A 299 -7.47 5.32 5.64
C ILE A 299 -7.87 4.20 6.60
N LEU A 300 -8.73 4.51 7.57
CA LEU A 300 -9.14 3.64 8.68
C LEU A 300 -10.34 2.76 8.32
N GLY A 301 -11.06 3.06 7.24
CA GLY A 301 -12.37 2.45 6.97
C GLY A 301 -13.49 3.07 7.80
N ALA A 302 -14.61 2.35 7.97
CA ALA A 302 -15.82 2.90 8.61
C ALA A 302 -16.01 2.49 10.07
N ASP A 303 -14.94 2.18 10.80
CA ASP A 303 -15.03 2.20 12.26
C ASP A 303 -14.95 3.65 12.75
N PRO A 304 -16.04 4.23 13.30
CA PRO A 304 -16.02 5.60 13.81
C PRO A 304 -15.26 5.72 15.14
N ALA A 305 -15.04 4.62 15.88
CA ALA A 305 -14.34 4.66 17.16
C ALA A 305 -12.89 5.17 17.05
N PRO A 306 -12.05 4.70 16.09
CA PRO A 306 -10.70 5.22 15.92
C PRO A 306 -10.66 6.60 15.23
N LEU A 307 -11.75 7.07 14.62
CA LEU A 307 -11.72 8.29 13.81
C LEU A 307 -11.40 9.55 14.63
N ASN A 308 -12.02 9.71 15.80
CA ASN A 308 -11.74 10.87 16.65
C ASN A 308 -10.31 10.85 17.21
N GLU A 309 -9.85 9.69 17.69
CA GLU A 309 -8.47 9.53 18.18
C GLU A 309 -7.45 9.79 17.08
N TRP A 310 -7.75 9.36 15.84
CA TRP A 310 -6.91 9.63 14.68
C TRP A 310 -6.90 11.10 14.28
N ILE A 311 -8.06 11.77 14.30
CA ILE A 311 -8.13 13.22 14.06
C ILE A 311 -7.32 13.98 15.11
N ASP A 312 -7.40 13.58 16.38
CA ASP A 312 -6.62 14.19 17.46
C ASP A 312 -5.12 13.94 17.24
N LEU A 313 -4.72 12.71 16.87
CA LEU A 313 -3.34 12.37 16.53
C LEU A 313 -2.81 13.22 15.37
N ILE A 314 -3.55 13.30 14.26
CA ILE A 314 -3.21 14.13 13.09
C ILE A 314 -3.13 15.61 13.46
N SER A 315 -4.00 16.07 14.36
CA SER A 315 -3.97 17.46 14.83
C SER A 315 -2.69 17.76 15.61
N THR A 316 -2.08 16.75 16.25
CA THR A 316 -0.79 16.89 16.93
C THR A 316 0.42 16.67 16.03
N ASP A 317 0.34 15.75 15.07
CA ASP A 317 1.41 15.43 14.13
C ASP A 317 0.85 15.11 12.73
N PRO A 318 0.54 16.13 11.91
CA PRO A 318 -0.10 15.93 10.61
C PRO A 318 0.85 15.33 9.56
N LYS A 319 2.15 15.21 9.87
CA LYS A 319 3.17 14.58 9.02
C LYS A 319 3.27 13.08 9.27
N SER A 320 2.70 12.58 10.36
CA SER A 320 2.77 11.16 10.74
C SER A 320 1.97 10.22 9.85
N GLN A 321 1.12 10.76 8.97
CA GLN A 321 0.23 9.97 8.10
C GLN A 321 0.29 10.49 6.67
N CYS A 322 0.25 9.55 5.73
CA CYS A 322 0.25 9.83 4.30
C CYS A 322 -0.91 9.10 3.63
N ILE A 323 -1.39 9.68 2.53
CA ILE A 323 -2.33 9.07 1.60
C ILE A 323 -1.60 8.77 0.29
N ILE A 324 -1.87 7.61 -0.30
CA ILE A 324 -1.42 7.30 -1.66
C ILE A 324 -2.38 7.91 -2.69
N PHE A 325 -1.99 7.94 -3.98
CA PHE A 325 -2.82 8.55 -5.02
C PHE A 325 -4.25 7.99 -5.09
N GLU A 326 -4.43 6.67 -4.97
CA GLU A 326 -5.75 6.04 -4.96
C GLU A 326 -6.60 6.51 -3.78
N GLU A 327 -6.00 6.71 -2.60
CA GLU A 327 -6.70 7.26 -1.44
C GLU A 327 -7.03 8.73 -1.66
N PHE A 328 -6.13 9.51 -2.24
CA PHE A 328 -6.41 10.92 -2.55
C PHE A 328 -7.67 11.09 -3.39
N VAL A 329 -7.88 10.25 -4.41
CA VAL A 329 -9.11 10.27 -5.22
C VAL A 329 -10.35 10.01 -4.34
N ASP A 330 -10.27 9.01 -3.47
CA ASP A 330 -11.35 8.62 -2.55
C ASP A 330 -11.63 9.68 -1.49
N VAL A 331 -10.59 10.24 -0.88
CA VAL A 331 -10.68 11.31 0.11
C VAL A 331 -11.33 12.55 -0.50
N VAL A 332 -10.94 12.96 -1.72
CA VAL A 332 -11.57 14.10 -2.39
C VAL A 332 -13.05 13.83 -2.66
N ALA A 333 -13.41 12.63 -3.14
CA ALA A 333 -14.83 12.32 -3.37
C ALA A 333 -15.64 12.31 -2.07
N ARG A 334 -15.08 11.82 -0.96
CA ARG A 334 -15.73 11.89 0.37
C ARG A 334 -15.86 13.33 0.87
N ALA A 335 -14.83 14.16 0.68
CA ALA A 335 -14.90 15.58 0.97
C ALA A 335 -16.01 16.27 0.16
N ALA A 336 -16.25 15.83 -1.09
CA ALA A 336 -17.37 16.33 -1.88
C ALA A 336 -18.73 15.99 -1.26
N PHE A 337 -18.88 14.81 -0.67
CA PHE A 337 -20.13 14.44 0.01
C PHE A 337 -20.38 15.30 1.25
N ALA A 338 -19.31 15.67 1.98
CA ALA A 338 -19.42 16.61 3.09
C ALA A 338 -19.77 18.02 2.59
N LYS A 339 -19.07 18.52 1.55
CA LYS A 339 -19.29 19.85 0.96
C LYS A 339 -20.72 20.04 0.45
N PHE A 340 -21.23 19.03 -0.26
CA PHE A 340 -22.55 19.04 -0.88
C PHE A 340 -23.57 18.24 -0.07
N ARG A 341 -23.43 18.20 1.26
CA ARG A 341 -24.34 17.42 2.13
C ARG A 341 -25.79 17.91 2.08
N ASP A 342 -25.98 19.21 1.90
CA ASP A 342 -27.30 19.85 1.85
C ASP A 342 -27.97 19.72 0.45
N ASP A 343 -27.20 19.32 -0.57
CA ASP A 343 -27.74 19.00 -1.90
C ASP A 343 -28.34 17.59 -1.91
N LEU A 344 -29.66 17.49 -1.72
CA LEU A 344 -30.38 16.22 -1.72
C LEU A 344 -30.78 15.73 -3.12
N VAL A 345 -30.50 16.50 -4.17
CA VAL A 345 -30.96 16.23 -5.54
C VAL A 345 -29.87 15.60 -6.39
N SER A 346 -28.63 16.10 -6.27
CA SER A 346 -27.53 15.62 -7.08
C SER A 346 -27.08 14.21 -6.66
N LYS A 347 -26.82 13.38 -7.67
CA LYS A 347 -26.26 12.05 -7.46
C LYS A 347 -24.82 12.13 -6.90
N PRO A 348 -24.37 11.13 -6.12
CA PRO A 348 -23.01 11.13 -5.55
C PRO A 348 -21.90 11.34 -6.59
N GLU A 349 -22.00 10.74 -7.77
CA GLU A 349 -20.99 10.89 -8.82
C GLU A 349 -20.90 12.31 -9.37
N LEU A 350 -21.99 13.08 -9.35
CA LEU A 350 -21.98 14.49 -9.77
C LEU A 350 -21.33 15.37 -8.70
N LYS A 351 -21.60 15.12 -7.42
CA LYS A 351 -20.96 15.82 -6.30
C LYS A 351 -19.44 15.64 -6.34
N ALA A 352 -18.98 14.39 -6.46
CA ALA A 352 -17.55 14.09 -6.59
C ALA A 352 -16.94 14.71 -7.86
N HIS A 353 -17.65 14.61 -9.00
CA HIS A 353 -17.24 15.23 -10.26
C HIS A 353 -17.01 16.73 -10.13
N GLU A 354 -17.94 17.44 -9.48
CA GLU A 354 -17.85 18.88 -9.28
C GLU A 354 -16.62 19.26 -8.45
N LEU A 355 -16.39 18.60 -7.31
CA LEU A 355 -15.21 18.90 -6.50
C LEU A 355 -13.89 18.57 -7.23
N TRP A 356 -13.83 17.46 -7.98
CA TRP A 356 -12.66 17.18 -8.83
C TRP A 356 -12.44 18.26 -9.88
N GLN A 357 -13.48 18.75 -10.56
CA GLN A 357 -13.35 19.85 -11.51
C GLN A 357 -12.87 21.14 -10.85
N LEU A 358 -13.36 21.45 -9.64
CA LEU A 358 -12.93 22.62 -8.89
C LEU A 358 -11.44 22.53 -8.52
N LEU A 359 -10.96 21.37 -8.09
CA LEU A 359 -9.52 21.17 -7.87
C LEU A 359 -8.69 21.28 -9.16
N ILE A 360 -9.17 20.69 -10.26
CA ILE A 360 -8.47 20.66 -11.55
C ILE A 360 -8.40 22.05 -12.20
N SER A 361 -9.50 22.77 -12.24
CA SER A 361 -9.62 24.06 -12.93
C SER A 361 -9.34 25.27 -12.04
N GLY A 362 -9.47 25.10 -10.73
CA GLY A 362 -9.43 26.15 -9.73
C GLY A 362 -8.04 26.56 -9.27
N ARG A 363 -7.99 27.11 -8.06
CA ARG A 363 -6.78 27.74 -7.51
C ARG A 363 -5.69 26.73 -7.16
N ALA A 364 -6.05 25.54 -6.68
CA ALA A 364 -5.09 24.50 -6.30
C ALA A 364 -4.19 24.05 -7.46
N SER A 365 -4.72 24.01 -8.69
CA SER A 365 -3.91 23.64 -9.86
C SER A 365 -2.96 24.75 -10.32
N ARG A 366 -3.09 25.97 -9.80
CA ARG A 366 -2.25 27.13 -10.14
C ARG A 366 -1.38 27.59 -8.98
N ALA A 367 -1.80 27.37 -7.75
CA ALA A 367 -1.09 27.77 -6.55
C ALA A 367 0.29 27.08 -6.46
N PRO A 368 1.35 27.80 -6.04
CA PRO A 368 2.64 27.17 -5.81
C PRO A 368 2.47 26.08 -4.75
N PRO A 369 3.10 24.90 -4.92
CA PRO A 369 3.08 23.89 -3.88
C PRO A 369 3.77 24.42 -2.61
N PRO A 370 3.51 23.81 -1.45
CA PRO A 370 4.24 24.17 -0.23
C PRO A 370 5.74 24.07 -0.49
N ALA A 371 6.51 25.01 0.05
CA ALA A 371 7.96 24.92 -0.01
C ALA A 371 8.39 23.61 0.66
N PRO A 372 9.36 22.87 0.07
CA PRO A 372 9.88 21.68 0.72
C PRO A 372 10.35 22.04 2.12
N PRO A 373 10.18 21.15 3.11
CA PRO A 373 10.69 21.41 4.45
C PRO A 373 12.18 21.74 4.35
N PRO A 374 12.67 22.75 5.07
CA PRO A 374 14.10 23.04 5.09
C PRO A 374 14.84 21.75 5.47
N PRO A 375 15.99 21.44 4.82
CA PRO A 375 16.74 20.23 5.11
C PRO A 375 16.98 20.15 6.61
N GLU A 376 16.63 19.00 7.21
CA GLU A 376 16.81 18.79 8.64
C GLU A 376 18.28 19.11 8.97
N PRO A 377 18.56 19.98 9.96
CA PRO A 377 19.92 20.36 10.26
C PRO A 377 20.74 19.10 10.48
N ALA A 378 21.85 18.97 9.75
CA ALA A 378 22.70 17.79 9.81
C ALA A 378 22.92 17.44 11.29
N PRO A 379 22.72 16.16 11.69
CA PRO A 379 22.90 15.77 13.08
C PRO A 379 24.27 16.29 13.53
N PRO A 380 24.35 16.91 14.73
CA PRO A 380 25.63 17.42 15.22
C PRO A 380 26.67 16.30 15.08
N PRO A 381 27.88 16.61 14.58
CA PRO A 381 28.90 15.59 14.32
C PRO A 381 29.02 14.72 15.56
N GLU A 382 28.92 13.40 15.37
CA GLU A 382 29.01 12.46 16.49
C GLU A 382 30.23 12.86 17.33
N PRO A 383 30.07 13.04 18.65
CA PRO A 383 31.19 13.37 19.50
C PRO A 383 32.28 12.32 19.24
N PRO A 384 33.54 12.74 19.02
CA PRO A 384 34.61 11.80 18.72
C PRO A 384 34.59 10.69 19.75
N PRO A 385 34.72 9.41 19.33
CA PRO A 385 34.57 8.27 20.22
C PRO A 385 35.38 8.52 21.47
N GLU A 386 34.69 8.53 22.61
CA GLU A 386 35.31 8.82 23.90
C GLU A 386 36.54 7.90 24.01
N PRO A 387 37.76 8.44 24.19
CA PRO A 387 38.98 7.65 24.08
C PRO A 387 38.81 6.45 24.99
N GLU A 388 38.84 5.23 24.41
CA GLU A 388 38.69 3.99 25.15
C GLU A 388 39.53 4.11 26.41
N LYS A 389 38.85 4.28 27.56
CA LYS A 389 39.51 4.17 28.84
C LYS A 389 40.05 2.76 28.80
N LYS A 390 41.36 2.63 28.58
CA LYS A 390 42.13 1.39 28.74
C LYS A 390 41.89 0.97 30.17
N GLU A 391 40.80 0.25 30.38
CA GLU A 391 40.48 -0.40 31.62
C GLU A 391 41.61 -1.41 31.77
N LYS A 392 42.58 -1.05 32.61
CA LYS A 392 43.65 -1.96 33.01
C LYS A 392 42.94 -3.17 33.59
N LYS A 393 42.72 -4.20 32.77
CA LYS A 393 42.47 -5.57 33.21
C LYS A 393 43.63 -5.93 34.12
N LYS A 394 43.49 -5.64 35.41
CA LYS A 394 44.23 -6.32 36.47
C LYS A 394 43.94 -7.80 36.24
N LYS A 395 44.91 -8.51 35.67
CA LYS A 395 44.97 -9.97 35.71
C LYS A 395 44.75 -10.38 37.16
N LYS A 396 43.51 -10.78 37.48
CA LYS A 396 43.22 -11.52 38.70
C LYS A 396 43.94 -12.85 38.48
N LYS A 397 45.05 -13.00 39.19
CA LYS A 397 45.87 -14.21 39.18
C LYS A 397 45.01 -15.29 39.81
N ASP A 398 44.58 -16.26 39.00
CA ASP A 398 43.84 -17.41 39.51
C ASP A 398 44.68 -18.10 40.61
N PRO A 399 44.10 -18.39 41.79
CA PRO A 399 44.77 -19.17 42.80
C PRO A 399 45.06 -20.59 42.25
N PRO A 400 46.17 -21.22 42.65
CA PRO A 400 46.55 -22.54 42.16
C PRO A 400 45.48 -23.59 42.52
N PRO A 401 45.22 -24.58 41.66
CA PRO A 401 44.30 -25.67 41.96
C PRO A 401 44.83 -26.46 43.17
N GLU A 402 44.01 -26.46 44.22
CA GLU A 402 44.22 -27.22 45.43
C GLU A 402 44.18 -28.72 45.07
N GLN A 403 45.35 -29.36 45.14
CA GLN A 403 45.50 -30.80 44.94
C GLN A 403 44.76 -31.53 46.06
N LYS A 404 43.56 -32.05 45.76
CA LYS A 404 42.92 -33.07 46.59
C LYS A 404 43.78 -34.34 46.53
N LYS A 405 44.48 -34.61 47.63
CA LYS A 405 45.06 -35.93 47.93
C LYS A 405 43.93 -36.95 48.11
N LYS A 406 44.25 -38.17 47.67
CA LYS A 406 43.46 -39.41 47.70
C LYS A 406 42.72 -39.65 49.01
#